data_AF-A0A938TMC0-F1
#
_entry.id   AF-A0A938TMC0-F1
#
_cell.length_a   1.000
_cell.length_b   1.000
_cell.length_c   1.000
_cell.angle_alpha   90.00
_cell.angle_beta   90.00
_cell.angle_gamma   90.00
#
_symmetry.space_group_name_H-M   'P 1'
#
loop_
_entity.id
_entity.type
_entity.pdbx_description
1 polymer ?
#
loop_
_entity_poly.entity_id
_entity_poly.type
_entity_poly.pdbx_seq_one_letter_code
_entity_poly.pdbx_strand_id
1 'polypeptide(L)'
;MKPRKIQRCPYRPFHFLDFEGTPVWNLPGHIWQILVRHDAPSAKMCCAMVARVRIKLQWSRKMLAAFLGVSHNAIRKWEAGKRNPNAAARRLIWIVCTLAENPESLKTGLDFANWGKTQEWINFGNFLA
;
A
#
# COMPACT_ATOMS: atom_id res chain seq x y z
N MET A 1 -33.59 -23.79 -3.25
CA MET A 1 -32.26 -23.18 -2.98
C MET A 1 -31.66 -22.71 -4.30
N LYS A 2 -31.34 -21.41 -4.46
CA LYS A 2 -30.57 -20.95 -5.63
C LYS A 2 -29.12 -21.40 -5.46
N PRO A 3 -28.46 -21.99 -6.48
CA PRO A 3 -27.07 -22.37 -6.38
C PRO A 3 -26.22 -21.12 -6.09
N ARG A 4 -25.42 -21.17 -5.02
CA ARG A 4 -24.44 -20.13 -4.72
C ARG A 4 -23.48 -20.09 -5.90
N LYS A 5 -23.44 -18.98 -6.65
CA LYS A 5 -22.43 -18.79 -7.71
C LYS A 5 -21.06 -19.02 -7.07
N ILE A 6 -20.36 -20.07 -7.48
CA ILE A 6 -18.97 -20.30 -7.08
C ILE A 6 -18.20 -19.07 -7.59
N GLN A 7 -17.74 -18.23 -6.67
CA GLN A 7 -16.92 -17.08 -7.02
C GLN A 7 -15.62 -17.62 -7.60
N ARG A 8 -15.49 -17.57 -8.93
CA ARG A 8 -14.26 -17.97 -9.61
C ARG A 8 -13.14 -17.09 -9.04
N CYS A 9 -12.12 -17.70 -8.43
CA CYS A 9 -10.90 -16.99 -8.07
C CYS A 9 -10.30 -16.45 -9.38
N PRO A 10 -10.29 -15.13 -9.61
CA PRO A 10 -9.89 -14.59 -10.91
C PRO A 10 -8.40 -14.81 -11.22
N TYR A 11 -7.61 -15.24 -10.24
CA TYR A 11 -6.19 -15.50 -10.39
C TYR A 11 -5.87 -16.81 -9.65
N ARG A 12 -5.68 -17.90 -10.39
CA ARG A 12 -5.17 -19.16 -9.83
C ARG A 12 -3.70 -18.97 -9.43
N PRO A 13 -3.19 -19.72 -8.44
CA PRO A 13 -1.75 -19.73 -8.20
C PRO A 13 -1.04 -20.18 -9.48
N PHE A 14 0.08 -19.54 -9.80
CA PHE A 14 0.94 -19.93 -10.91
C PHE A 14 2.39 -19.67 -10.50
N HIS A 15 3.33 -20.32 -11.19
CA HIS A 15 4.73 -19.97 -11.09
C HIS A 15 5.13 -19.20 -12.35
N PHE A 16 6.08 -18.29 -12.21
CA PHE A 16 6.74 -17.63 -13.32
C PHE A 16 8.24 -17.68 -13.09
N LEU A 17 9.02 -17.57 -14.16
CA LEU A 17 10.47 -17.45 -14.05
C LEU A 17 10.82 -15.98 -13.85
N ASP A 18 11.72 -15.68 -12.92
CA ASP A 18 12.32 -14.35 -12.81
C ASP A 18 13.35 -14.09 -13.92
N PHE A 19 14.01 -12.94 -13.87
CA PHE A 19 15.03 -12.56 -14.85
C PHE A 19 16.26 -13.48 -14.87
N GLU A 20 16.48 -14.26 -13.80
CA GLU A 20 17.58 -15.21 -13.66
C GLU A 20 17.15 -16.65 -13.99
N GLY A 21 15.89 -16.85 -14.38
CA GLY A 21 15.34 -18.17 -14.68
C GLY A 21 14.91 -18.97 -13.45
N THR A 22 14.87 -18.35 -12.26
CA THR A 22 14.45 -19.00 -11.03
C THR A 22 12.92 -19.06 -10.95
N PRO A 23 12.32 -20.22 -10.61
CA PRO A 23 10.89 -20.33 -10.45
C PRO A 23 10.39 -19.60 -9.21
N VAL A 24 9.54 -18.59 -9.41
CA VAL A 24 8.88 -17.81 -8.37
C VAL A 24 7.41 -18.21 -8.26
N TRP A 25 6.97 -18.56 -7.05
CA TRP A 25 5.59 -18.90 -6.76
C TRP A 25 4.73 -17.65 -6.58
N ASN A 26 3.62 -17.57 -7.32
CA ASN A 26 2.62 -16.52 -7.16
C ASN A 26 1.36 -17.05 -6.47
N LEU A 27 0.95 -16.38 -5.39
CA LEU A 27 -0.30 -16.67 -4.71
C LEU A 27 -1.51 -16.20 -5.53
N PRO A 28 -2.71 -16.78 -5.29
CA PRO A 28 -3.95 -16.24 -5.83
C PRO A 28 -4.14 -14.76 -5.48
N GLY A 29 -4.63 -13.97 -6.43
CA GLY A 29 -4.86 -12.53 -6.25
C GLY A 29 -5.78 -12.16 -5.08
N HIS A 30 -6.71 -13.03 -4.67
CA HIS A 30 -7.55 -12.77 -3.49
C HIS A 30 -6.74 -12.87 -2.19
N ILE A 31 -5.73 -13.74 -2.11
CA ILE A 31 -4.81 -13.83 -0.97
C ILE A 31 -3.98 -12.55 -0.90
N TRP A 32 -3.44 -12.08 -2.03
CA TRP A 32 -2.76 -10.78 -2.09
C TRP A 32 -3.65 -9.63 -1.62
N GLN A 33 -4.93 -9.63 -1.99
CA GLN A 33 -5.87 -8.60 -1.51
C GLN A 33 -6.10 -8.66 0.01
N ILE A 34 -6.13 -9.85 0.61
CA ILE A 34 -6.26 -10.01 2.06
C ILE A 34 -5.02 -9.48 2.75
N LEU A 35 -3.83 -9.89 2.30
CA LEU A 35 -2.54 -9.43 2.85
C LEU A 35 -2.42 -7.90 2.78
N VAL A 36 -2.69 -7.31 1.61
CA VAL A 36 -2.64 -5.85 1.42
C VAL A 36 -3.67 -5.12 2.28
N ARG A 37 -4.79 -5.73 2.66
CA ARG A 37 -5.81 -5.05 3.48
C ARG A 37 -5.54 -5.13 4.97
N HIS A 38 -4.94 -6.22 5.44
CA HIS A 38 -4.77 -6.50 6.85
C HIS A 38 -4.02 -5.38 7.58
N ASP A 39 -2.87 -4.97 7.04
CA ASP A 39 -2.00 -3.98 7.64
C ASP A 39 -2.14 -2.57 7.04
N ALA A 40 -3.19 -2.34 6.26
CA ALA A 40 -3.37 -1.06 5.58
C ALA A 40 -3.59 0.09 6.58
N PRO A 41 -2.86 1.22 6.44
CA PRO A 41 -3.08 2.38 7.27
C PRO A 41 -4.51 2.90 7.11
N SER A 42 -5.12 3.30 8.23
CA SER A 42 -6.46 3.86 8.22
C SER A 42 -6.53 5.12 7.35
N ALA A 43 -7.72 5.45 6.85
CA ALA A 43 -7.88 6.67 6.05
C ALA A 43 -7.52 7.94 6.83
N LYS A 44 -7.84 7.98 8.13
CA LYS A 44 -7.46 9.07 9.04
C LYS A 44 -5.94 9.18 9.18
N MET A 45 -5.25 8.05 9.33
CA MET A 45 -3.78 8.01 9.37
C MET A 45 -3.19 8.54 8.06
N CYS A 46 -3.73 8.12 6.91
CA CYS A 46 -3.30 8.65 5.61
C CYS A 46 -3.50 10.17 5.50
N CYS A 47 -4.61 10.73 6.00
CA CYS A 47 -4.79 12.19 6.03
C CYS A 47 -3.71 12.90 6.86
N ALA A 48 -3.30 12.33 7.99
CA ALA A 48 -2.20 12.87 8.79
C ALA A 48 -0.85 12.77 8.05
N MET A 49 -0.61 11.68 7.32
CA MET A 49 0.59 11.50 6.50
C MET A 49 0.71 12.56 5.39
N VAL A 50 -0.40 13.00 4.79
CA VAL A 50 -0.40 14.08 3.80
C VAL A 50 0.20 15.37 4.37
N ALA A 51 -0.24 15.78 5.56
CA ALA A 51 0.27 16.98 6.20
C ALA A 51 1.75 16.81 6.57
N ARG A 52 2.13 15.64 7.09
CA ARG A 52 3.50 15.34 7.50
C ARG A 52 4.47 15.37 6.32
N VAL A 53 4.16 14.67 5.22
CA VAL A 53 5.02 14.63 4.03
C VAL A 53 5.17 16.01 3.41
N ARG A 54 4.10 16.81 3.41
CA ARG A 54 4.13 18.18 2.92
C ARG A 54 5.13 19.05 3.70
N ILE A 55 5.09 18.97 5.03
CA ILE A 55 5.99 19.72 5.90
C ILE A 55 7.44 19.24 5.72
N LYS A 56 7.65 17.92 5.72
CA LYS A 56 8.98 17.32 5.62
C LYS A 56 9.68 17.65 4.30
N LEU A 57 8.94 17.65 3.19
CA LEU A 57 9.45 17.99 1.86
C LEU A 57 9.41 19.50 1.56
N GLN A 58 8.95 20.32 2.50
CA GLN A 58 8.77 21.77 2.33
C GLN A 58 7.89 22.13 1.11
N TRP A 59 6.92 21.28 0.79
CA TRP A 59 6.08 21.47 -0.38
C TRP A 59 4.87 22.36 -0.08
N SER A 60 4.48 23.15 -1.08
CA SER A 60 3.16 23.76 -1.07
C SER A 60 2.08 22.69 -1.30
N ARG A 61 0.83 22.98 -0.90
CA ARG A 61 -0.31 22.08 -1.22
C ARG A 61 -0.47 21.85 -2.73
N LYS A 62 -0.13 22.86 -3.55
CA LYS A 62 -0.22 22.76 -5.02
C LYS A 62 0.84 21.79 -5.58
N MET A 63 2.06 21.86 -5.07
CA MET A 63 3.15 20.96 -5.46
C MET A 63 2.85 19.52 -5.05
N LEU A 64 2.38 19.30 -3.81
CA LEU A 64 1.95 17.97 -3.37
C LEU A 64 0.77 17.44 -4.18
N ALA A 65 -0.19 18.30 -4.54
CA ALA A 65 -1.33 17.92 -5.38
C ALA A 65 -0.89 17.47 -6.78
N ALA A 66 0.01 18.22 -7.41
CA ALA A 66 0.59 17.88 -8.71
C ALA A 66 1.34 16.54 -8.65
N PHE A 67 2.16 16.36 -7.62
CA PHE A 67 2.92 15.12 -7.41
C PHE A 67 2.00 13.90 -7.18
N LEU A 68 0.96 14.05 -6.36
CA LEU A 68 -0.01 12.96 -6.11
C LEU A 68 -1.03 12.77 -7.23
N GLY A 69 -1.00 13.57 -8.29
CA GLY A 69 -1.96 13.50 -9.41
C GLY A 69 -3.40 13.83 -9.01
N VAL A 70 -3.60 14.74 -8.05
CA VAL A 70 -4.94 15.13 -7.55
C VAL A 70 -5.13 16.63 -7.56
N SER A 71 -6.38 17.09 -7.38
CA SER A 71 -6.66 18.52 -7.29
C SER A 71 -6.16 19.12 -5.97
N HIS A 72 -5.76 20.40 -6.00
CA HIS A 72 -5.42 21.16 -4.80
C HIS A 72 -6.53 21.14 -3.73
N ASN A 73 -7.80 21.15 -4.17
CA ASN A 73 -8.95 21.08 -3.26
C ASN A 73 -9.07 19.70 -2.57
N ALA A 74 -8.62 18.62 -3.22
CA ALA A 74 -8.56 17.30 -2.60
C ALA A 74 -7.58 17.30 -1.42
N ILE A 75 -6.35 17.79 -1.62
CA ILE A 75 -5.35 17.94 -0.55
C ILE A 75 -5.90 18.76 0.62
N ARG A 76 -6.50 19.93 0.33
CA ARG A 76 -7.10 20.79 1.37
C ARG A 76 -8.17 20.06 2.18
N LYS A 77 -9.05 19.28 1.52
CA LYS A 77 -10.12 18.52 2.19
C LYS A 77 -9.57 17.33 2.99
N TRP A 78 -8.51 16.68 2.52
CA TRP A 78 -7.85 15.58 3.22
C TRP A 78 -7.15 16.07 4.49
N GLU A 79 -6.34 17.14 4.40
CA GLU A 79 -5.69 17.76 5.56
C GLU A 79 -6.72 18.24 6.60
N ALA A 80 -7.86 18.76 6.16
CA ALA A 80 -8.95 19.20 7.05
C ALA A 80 -9.82 18.05 7.58
N GLY A 81 -9.54 16.79 7.21
CA GLY A 81 -10.36 15.63 7.61
C GLY A 81 -11.77 15.58 7.02
N LYS A 82 -12.11 16.48 6.09
CA LYS A 82 -13.44 16.59 5.47
C LYS A 82 -13.69 15.52 4.39
N ARG A 83 -12.64 14.87 3.92
CA ARG A 83 -12.70 13.78 2.93
C ARG A 83 -11.52 12.84 3.14
N ASN A 84 -11.71 11.56 2.81
CA ASN A 84 -10.65 10.56 2.82
C ASN A 84 -10.04 10.37 1.42
N PRO A 85 -8.72 10.10 1.31
CA PRO A 85 -8.12 9.64 0.06
C PRO A 85 -8.69 8.28 -0.36
N ASN A 86 -8.78 8.05 -1.67
CA ASN A 86 -9.18 6.74 -2.21
C ASN A 86 -8.06 5.69 -1.99
N ALA A 87 -8.32 4.41 -2.27
CA ALA A 87 -7.35 3.35 -2.02
C ALA A 87 -5.99 3.57 -2.72
N ALA A 88 -5.99 3.98 -3.98
CA ALA A 88 -4.77 4.27 -4.74
C ALA A 88 -4.00 5.47 -4.16
N ALA A 89 -4.70 6.55 -3.83
CA ALA A 89 -4.09 7.73 -3.21
C ALA A 89 -3.51 7.40 -1.83
N ARG A 90 -4.21 6.62 -0.99
CA ARG A 90 -3.68 6.16 0.30
C ARG A 90 -2.38 5.39 0.14
N ARG A 91 -2.32 4.53 -0.87
CA ARG A 91 -1.12 3.75 -1.20
C ARG A 91 0.05 4.66 -1.55
N LEU A 92 -0.16 5.60 -2.47
CA LEU A 92 0.90 6.54 -2.87
C LEU A 92 1.34 7.46 -1.72
N ILE A 93 0.39 7.99 -0.95
CA ILE A 93 0.69 8.81 0.24
C ILE A 93 1.59 8.04 1.21
N TRP A 94 1.25 6.78 1.49
CA TRP A 94 2.06 5.95 2.38
C TRP A 94 3.46 5.73 1.83
N ILE A 95 3.61 5.31 0.56
CA ILE A 95 4.93 5.09 -0.07
C ILE A 95 5.80 6.34 0.06
N VAL A 96 5.26 7.50 -0.30
CA VAL A 96 6.02 8.76 -0.36
C VAL A 96 6.40 9.21 1.04
N CYS A 97 5.50 9.06 2.01
CA CYS A 97 5.79 9.36 3.41
C CYS A 97 6.87 8.43 3.96
N THR A 98 6.79 7.13 3.68
CA THR A 98 7.80 6.15 4.11
C THR A 98 9.16 6.43 3.47
N LEU A 99 9.22 6.73 2.17
CA LEU A 99 10.47 7.08 1.51
C LEU A 99 11.08 8.38 2.04
N ALA A 100 10.24 9.37 2.36
CA ALA A 100 10.70 10.61 2.97
C ALA A 100 11.17 10.43 4.42
N GLU A 101 10.66 9.41 5.14
CA GLU A 101 11.00 9.13 6.54
C GLU A 101 12.17 8.18 6.71
N ASN A 102 12.15 7.06 6.02
CA ASN A 102 13.11 5.98 6.12
C ASN A 102 13.16 5.22 4.78
N PRO A 103 13.93 5.70 3.79
CA PRO A 103 13.99 5.08 2.46
C PRO A 103 14.50 3.63 2.51
N GLU A 104 15.36 3.30 3.48
CA GLU A 104 15.94 1.97 3.67
C GLU A 104 14.94 0.90 4.15
N SER A 105 13.70 1.30 4.49
CA SER A 105 12.67 0.38 4.99
C SER A 105 11.93 -0.41 3.89
N LEU A 106 12.02 0.01 2.62
CA LEU A 106 11.32 -0.63 1.50
C LEU A 106 12.32 -1.32 0.57
N LYS A 107 12.70 -2.57 0.89
CA LYS A 107 13.78 -3.30 0.20
C LYS A 107 13.27 -4.23 -0.89
N THR A 108 12.06 -4.74 -0.74
CA THR A 108 11.49 -5.82 -1.55
C THR A 108 10.10 -5.47 -2.04
N GLY A 109 9.63 -6.16 -3.09
CA GLY A 109 8.24 -6.07 -3.56
C GLY A 109 7.21 -6.37 -2.46
N LEU A 110 7.55 -7.25 -1.52
CA LEU A 110 6.70 -7.60 -0.38
C LEU A 110 6.56 -6.44 0.62
N ASP A 111 7.59 -5.59 0.77
CA ASP A 111 7.50 -4.41 1.64
C ASP A 111 6.45 -3.44 1.14
N PHE A 112 6.33 -3.30 -0.18
CA PHE A 112 5.20 -2.58 -0.74
C PHE A 112 3.92 -3.30 -0.35
N ALA A 113 3.72 -4.57 -0.74
CA ALA A 113 2.49 -5.32 -0.47
C ALA A 113 2.01 -5.22 0.99
N ASN A 114 2.93 -5.36 1.94
CA ASN A 114 2.67 -5.46 3.38
C ASN A 114 2.92 -4.17 4.17
N TRP A 115 2.94 -3.01 3.51
CA TRP A 115 3.06 -1.70 4.18
C TRP A 115 4.33 -1.55 5.03
N GLY A 116 5.44 -2.13 4.59
CA GLY A 116 6.75 -2.09 5.24
C GLY A 116 6.91 -3.09 6.39
N LYS A 117 5.93 -3.98 6.61
CA LYS A 117 5.94 -4.92 7.74
C LYS A 117 6.52 -6.30 7.41
N THR A 118 7.17 -6.50 6.26
CA THR A 118 7.63 -7.84 5.84
C THR A 118 8.51 -8.51 6.90
N GLN A 119 9.41 -7.74 7.54
CA GLN A 119 10.26 -8.29 8.59
C GLN A 119 9.47 -8.76 9.82
N GLU A 120 8.39 -8.06 10.20
CA GLU A 120 7.50 -8.49 11.29
C GLU A 120 6.83 -9.83 10.96
N TRP A 121 6.38 -9.99 9.71
CA TRP A 121 5.77 -11.23 9.22
C TRP A 121 6.76 -12.40 9.17
N ILE A 122 8.00 -12.16 8.73
CA ILE A 122 9.08 -13.16 8.75
C ILE A 122 9.37 -13.59 10.19
N ASN A 123 9.51 -12.62 11.09
CA ASN A 123 9.78 -12.88 12.51
C ASN A 123 8.63 -13.67 13.16
N PHE A 124 7.38 -13.34 12.83
CA PHE A 124 6.21 -14.07 13.30
C PHE A 124 6.20 -15.52 12.78
N GLY A 125 6.52 -15.74 11.51
CA GLY A 125 6.63 -17.08 10.93
C GLY A 125 7.72 -17.93 11.61
N ASN A 126 8.88 -17.33 11.88
CA ASN A 126 9.99 -17.99 12.56
C ASN A 126 9.69 -18.30 14.04
N PHE A 127 8.83 -17.50 14.69
CA PHE A 127 8.41 -17.74 16.07
C PHE A 127 7.43 -18.93 16.20
N LEU A 128 6.68 -19.24 15.14
CA LEU A 128 5.70 -20.33 15.11
C LEU A 128 6.27 -21.65 14.56
N ALA A 129 7.51 -21.64 14.07
CA ALA A 129 8.24 -22.80 13.54
C ALA A 129 9.15 -23.41 14.60
#